data_AF-A0A524H6C4-F1
#
_entry.id   AF-A0A524H6C4-F1
#
_cell.length_a   1.000
_cell.length_b   1.000
_cell.length_c   1.000
_cell.angle_alpha   90.00
_cell.angle_beta   90.00
_cell.angle_gamma   90.00
#
_symmetry.space_group_name_H-M   'P 1'
#
loop_
_entity.id
_entity.type
_entity.pdbx_description
1 polymer ?
#
loop_
_entity_poly.entity_id
_entity_poly.type
_entity_poly.pdbx_seq_one_letter_code
_entity_poly.pdbx_strand_id
1 'polypeptide(L)'
;EWLLTNSRGGYSSSTVIGCNTRRYHGMLTGSLDPPVNRIMALSQCMEMVIARKGVYKLSTFDFGDTFSPEGYVNITGFRQDSGVHFDYTLGSIKLTKSVYLMRDSDTVVMVYHFKKIKEPVELTLRPLVGLRDFHSLQRSSASLSMKNVGNAVLIGHDTPDSPELCLNCPNSFFEKTRNGGSTLIIEKTWKEARISSKTSGAPVYSSHR
;
A
#
# COMPACT_ATOMS: atom_id res chain seq x y z
N GLU A 1 12.46 11.55 6.81
CA GLU A 1 11.96 10.58 5.80
C GLU A 1 12.45 9.20 6.17
N TRP A 2 11.94 8.16 5.52
CA TRP A 2 12.39 6.78 5.67
C TRP A 2 12.49 6.10 4.30
N LEU A 3 13.32 5.07 4.21
CA LEU A 3 13.58 4.30 2.99
C LEU A 3 13.80 2.83 3.36
N LEU A 4 13.13 1.94 2.62
CA LEU A 4 13.36 0.50 2.60
C LEU A 4 13.74 0.09 1.17
N THR A 5 14.73 -0.78 1.02
CA THR A 5 15.23 -1.25 -0.30
C THR A 5 15.27 -2.78 -0.35
N ASN A 6 15.12 -3.36 -1.53
CA ASN A 6 15.22 -4.81 -1.75
C ASN A 6 16.43 -5.20 -2.63
N SER A 7 16.67 -6.49 -2.84
CA SER A 7 17.79 -7.01 -3.65
C SER A 7 17.58 -6.83 -5.16
N ARG A 8 16.40 -6.36 -5.58
CA ARG A 8 15.99 -6.19 -6.98
C ARG A 8 16.10 -4.74 -7.48
N GLY A 9 16.54 -3.81 -6.64
CA GLY A 9 16.58 -2.38 -6.97
C GLY A 9 15.24 -1.66 -6.82
N GLY A 10 14.26 -2.30 -6.19
CA GLY A 10 12.99 -1.70 -5.75
C GLY A 10 13.09 -1.11 -4.34
N TYR A 11 12.12 -0.24 -4.01
CA TYR A 11 12.11 0.47 -2.74
C TYR A 11 10.70 0.90 -2.28
N SER A 12 10.61 1.26 -1.00
CA SER A 12 9.46 1.90 -0.36
C SER A 12 9.96 3.10 0.43
N SER A 13 9.34 4.27 0.30
CA SER A 13 9.78 5.48 0.99
C SER A 13 8.66 6.50 1.19
N SER A 14 8.74 7.26 2.29
CA SER A 14 7.86 8.39 2.57
C SER A 14 8.45 9.26 3.71
N THR A 15 7.66 10.22 4.21
CA THR A 15 7.98 10.97 5.42
C THR A 15 7.62 10.18 6.68
N VAL A 16 8.13 10.62 7.84
CA VAL A 16 7.84 10.01 9.15
C VAL A 16 6.38 10.16 9.59
N ILE A 17 5.60 10.99 8.89
CA ILE A 17 4.15 11.15 9.09
C ILE A 17 3.32 10.45 8.00
N GLY A 18 3.97 9.65 7.14
CA GLY A 18 3.32 8.92 6.06
C GLY A 18 2.73 9.80 4.95
N CYS A 19 3.29 11.00 4.77
CA CYS A 19 2.88 11.96 3.74
C CYS A 19 3.91 12.00 2.61
N ASN A 20 3.50 11.67 1.37
CA ASN A 20 4.37 11.73 0.19
C ASN A 20 4.54 13.17 -0.31
N THR A 21 5.68 13.81 0.01
CA THR A 21 6.02 15.18 -0.42
C THR A 21 7.00 15.27 -1.60
N ARG A 22 7.50 14.13 -2.11
CA ARG A 22 8.49 14.08 -3.21
C ARG A 22 8.01 13.10 -4.29
N ARG A 23 8.43 13.35 -5.54
CA ARG A 23 8.08 12.52 -6.72
C ARG A 23 8.37 11.02 -6.52
N TYR A 24 9.45 10.74 -5.79
CA TYR A 24 9.95 9.39 -5.56
C TYR A 24 9.34 8.71 -4.33
N HIS A 25 8.59 9.42 -3.49
CA HIS A 25 7.87 8.78 -2.39
C HIS A 25 6.77 7.88 -2.93
N GLY A 26 6.66 6.71 -2.31
CA GLY A 26 5.85 5.61 -2.80
C GLY A 26 5.94 4.40 -1.89
N MET A 27 4.82 3.71 -1.69
CA MET A 27 4.77 2.49 -0.89
C MET A 27 5.40 1.29 -1.62
N LEU A 28 5.37 1.28 -2.96
CA LEU A 28 6.11 0.29 -3.76
C LEU A 28 6.55 0.88 -5.09
N THR A 29 7.86 0.98 -5.25
CA THR A 29 8.53 1.09 -6.55
C THR A 29 9.27 -0.22 -6.81
N GLY A 30 8.83 -1.00 -7.79
CA GLY A 30 9.43 -2.29 -8.15
C GLY A 30 10.25 -2.21 -9.44
N SER A 31 11.19 -3.14 -9.64
CA SER A 31 12.00 -3.23 -10.87
C SER A 31 11.52 -4.43 -11.71
N LEU A 32 10.94 -4.15 -12.88
CA LEU A 32 10.50 -5.22 -13.79
C LEU A 32 11.68 -5.94 -14.45
N ASP A 33 12.78 -5.21 -14.68
CA ASP A 33 14.03 -5.74 -15.21
C ASP A 33 15.20 -5.28 -14.30
N PRO A 34 15.43 -5.94 -13.16
CA PRO A 34 16.40 -5.49 -12.15
C PRO A 34 17.80 -5.18 -12.72
N PRO A 35 18.43 -4.04 -12.38
CA PRO A 35 17.98 -2.98 -11.46
C PRO A 35 17.30 -1.78 -12.17
N VAL A 36 16.90 -1.93 -13.43
CA VAL A 36 16.33 -0.90 -14.30
C VAL A 36 14.81 -1.08 -14.48
N ASN A 37 14.18 -0.19 -15.25
CA ASN A 37 12.74 -0.22 -15.53
C ASN A 37 11.88 -0.24 -14.24
N ARG A 38 12.04 0.82 -13.45
CA ARG A 38 11.33 0.96 -12.17
C ARG A 38 9.93 1.52 -12.37
N ILE A 39 8.96 0.82 -11.80
CA ILE A 39 7.56 1.17 -11.83
C ILE A 39 7.09 1.55 -10.44
N MET A 40 6.55 2.75 -10.30
CA MET A 40 5.80 3.20 -9.11
C MET A 40 4.44 2.48 -9.10
N ALA A 41 4.39 1.27 -8.55
CA ALA A 41 3.20 0.43 -8.56
C ALA A 41 2.14 0.92 -7.57
N LEU A 42 2.55 1.25 -6.34
CA LEU A 42 1.66 1.73 -5.28
C LEU A 42 2.21 3.05 -4.70
N SER A 43 1.45 4.14 -4.88
CA SER A 43 1.83 5.46 -4.37
C SER A 43 1.65 5.54 -2.86
N GLN A 44 0.41 5.34 -2.39
CA GLN A 44 0.05 5.38 -0.98
C GLN A 44 -1.20 4.53 -0.76
N CYS A 45 -1.60 4.35 0.50
CA CYS A 45 -2.92 3.84 0.85
C CYS A 45 -3.67 4.94 1.61
N MET A 46 -4.91 5.23 1.24
CA MET A 46 -5.77 6.06 2.09
C MET A 46 -6.46 5.14 3.09
N GLU A 47 -6.33 5.47 4.36
CA GLU A 47 -6.57 4.53 5.45
C GLU A 47 -7.39 5.20 6.55
N MET A 48 -8.41 4.48 7.03
CA MET A 48 -9.21 4.92 8.17
C MET A 48 -9.71 3.75 9.01
N VAL A 49 -9.91 4.01 10.30
CA VAL A 49 -10.53 3.09 11.25
C VAL A 49 -11.89 3.64 11.64
N ILE A 50 -12.93 2.86 11.42
CA ILE A 50 -14.30 3.18 11.83
C ILE A 50 -14.58 2.43 13.12
N ALA A 51 -14.87 3.16 14.19
CA ALA A 51 -15.26 2.62 15.49
C ALA A 51 -16.55 3.29 15.98
N ARG A 52 -17.20 2.71 17.00
CA ARG A 52 -18.44 3.27 17.57
C ARG A 52 -18.33 4.76 17.92
N LYS A 53 -17.16 5.21 18.39
CA LYS A 53 -16.92 6.59 18.84
C LYS A 53 -16.56 7.56 17.71
N GLY A 54 -16.34 7.08 16.48
CA GLY A 54 -16.01 7.93 15.34
C GLY A 54 -15.11 7.28 14.30
N VAL A 55 -14.76 8.07 13.30
CA VAL A 55 -13.85 7.71 12.20
C VAL A 55 -12.50 8.34 12.44
N TYR A 56 -11.46 7.51 12.48
CA TYR A 56 -10.08 7.95 12.69
C TYR A 56 -9.26 7.76 11.41
N LYS A 57 -8.73 8.87 10.90
CA LYS A 57 -7.87 8.89 9.71
C LYS A 57 -6.45 8.45 10.07
N LEU A 58 -5.83 7.62 9.23
CA LEU A 58 -4.43 7.19 9.41
C LEU A 58 -3.49 7.77 8.35
N SER A 59 -4.01 7.99 7.14
CA SER A 59 -3.26 8.53 6.00
C SER A 59 -3.19 10.05 6.03
N THR A 60 -2.07 10.60 5.53
CA THR A 60 -1.85 12.05 5.35
C THR A 60 -1.51 12.35 3.89
N PHE A 61 -2.19 13.32 3.28
CA PHE A 61 -1.82 13.83 1.95
C PHE A 61 -1.64 15.34 2.02
N ASP A 62 -0.68 15.83 1.25
CA ASP A 62 -0.38 17.24 1.08
C ASP A 62 -1.04 17.73 -0.22
N PHE A 63 -1.87 18.76 -0.12
CA PHE A 63 -2.48 19.46 -1.26
C PHE A 63 -1.85 20.84 -1.51
N GLY A 64 -0.74 21.16 -0.82
CA GLY A 64 0.02 22.39 -0.92
C GLY A 64 -0.37 23.41 0.16
N ASP A 65 -1.65 23.73 0.25
CA ASP A 65 -2.20 24.66 1.25
C ASP A 65 -2.80 23.94 2.47
N THR A 66 -3.15 22.67 2.33
CA THR A 66 -3.80 21.88 3.37
C THR A 66 -3.33 20.43 3.38
N PHE A 67 -3.38 19.81 4.56
CA PHE A 67 -3.25 18.37 4.70
C PHE A 67 -4.63 17.74 4.82
N SER A 68 -4.94 16.75 3.97
CA SER A 68 -6.20 16.01 4.09
C SER A 68 -6.11 14.61 3.48
N PRO A 69 -6.59 13.56 4.15
CA PRO A 69 -6.97 13.51 5.56
C PRO A 69 -5.77 13.84 6.47
N GLU A 70 -6.02 14.27 7.70
CA GLU A 70 -4.97 14.65 8.66
C GLU A 70 -4.54 13.47 9.54
N GLY A 71 -4.15 12.34 8.95
CA GLY A 71 -3.78 11.14 9.72
C GLY A 71 -2.64 11.35 10.71
N TYR A 72 -1.75 12.30 10.41
CA TYR A 72 -0.58 12.63 11.23
C TYR A 72 -0.94 13.04 12.66
N VAL A 73 -2.12 13.62 12.90
CA VAL A 73 -2.56 14.05 14.25
C VAL A 73 -2.74 12.88 15.21
N ASN A 74 -2.95 11.67 14.68
CA ASN A 74 -3.15 10.47 15.47
C ASN A 74 -1.83 9.71 15.72
N ILE A 75 -0.71 10.12 15.10
CA ILE A 75 0.59 9.48 15.26
C ILE A 75 1.21 9.89 16.60
N THR A 76 1.60 8.90 17.36
CA THR A 76 2.22 9.03 18.69
C THR A 76 3.64 8.48 18.76
N GLY A 77 4.08 7.78 17.72
CA GLY A 77 5.43 7.24 17.63
C GLY A 77 5.79 6.81 16.21
N PHE A 78 7.08 6.91 15.90
CA PHE A 78 7.68 6.39 14.69
C PHE A 78 8.96 5.64 15.05
N ARG A 79 9.19 4.48 14.44
CA ARG A 79 10.45 3.74 14.56
C ARG A 79 10.74 2.97 13.28
N GLN A 80 12.02 2.71 13.06
CA GLN A 80 12.50 1.94 11.92
C GLN A 80 13.47 0.86 12.42
N ASP A 81 13.22 -0.38 12.00
CA ASP A 81 14.11 -1.53 12.15
C ASP A 81 14.27 -2.22 10.78
N SER A 82 13.97 -3.52 10.69
CA SER A 82 13.74 -4.23 9.42
C SER A 82 12.51 -3.75 8.64
N GLY A 83 11.58 -3.04 9.29
CA GLY A 83 10.48 -2.32 8.67
C GLY A 83 10.37 -0.90 9.21
N VAL A 84 9.32 -0.18 8.78
CA VAL A 84 8.94 1.11 9.38
C VAL A 84 7.62 0.99 10.10
N HIS A 85 7.49 1.64 11.24
CA HIS A 85 6.35 1.48 12.13
C HIS A 85 5.82 2.82 12.59
N PHE A 86 4.50 2.95 12.54
CA PHE A 86 3.75 4.12 12.96
C PHE A 86 2.80 3.68 14.08
N ASP A 87 2.95 4.28 15.26
CA ASP A 87 2.10 4.01 16.41
C ASP A 87 1.04 5.10 16.53
N TYR A 88 -0.22 4.69 16.54
CA TYR A 88 -1.39 5.55 16.58
C TYR A 88 -2.18 5.42 17.88
N THR A 89 -2.81 6.52 18.29
CA THR A 89 -3.82 6.55 19.35
C THR A 89 -5.15 7.03 18.80
N LEU A 90 -6.13 6.13 18.76
CA LEU A 90 -7.45 6.35 18.15
C LEU A 90 -8.51 6.26 19.26
N GLY A 91 -8.65 7.34 20.04
CA GLY A 91 -9.38 7.31 21.30
C GLY A 91 -8.74 6.32 22.29
N SER A 92 -9.47 5.27 22.68
CA SER A 92 -8.94 4.21 23.56
C SER A 92 -8.16 3.12 22.82
N ILE A 93 -8.27 3.07 21.49
CA ILE A 93 -7.64 2.04 20.64
C ILE A 93 -6.18 2.44 20.39
N LYS A 94 -5.28 1.47 20.48
CA LYS A 94 -3.88 1.63 20.05
C LYS A 94 -3.69 0.82 18.78
N LEU A 95 -3.05 1.40 17.77
CA LEU A 95 -2.78 0.73 16.51
C LEU A 95 -1.30 0.92 16.15
N THR A 96 -0.61 -0.13 15.78
CA THR A 96 0.69 -0.06 15.12
C THR A 96 0.51 -0.46 13.66
N LYS A 97 0.77 0.45 12.74
CA LYS A 97 0.95 0.14 11.31
C LYS A 97 2.41 -0.15 11.06
N SER A 98 2.73 -1.26 10.40
CA SER A 98 4.09 -1.63 10.00
C SER A 98 4.16 -1.81 8.50
N VAL A 99 5.23 -1.34 7.87
CA VAL A 99 5.50 -1.52 6.44
C VAL A 99 6.83 -2.25 6.30
N TYR A 100 6.82 -3.32 5.52
CA TYR A 100 8.00 -4.10 5.18
C TYR A 100 8.13 -4.19 3.68
N LEU A 101 9.37 -4.23 3.19
CA LEU A 101 9.67 -4.53 1.79
C LEU A 101 10.38 -5.88 1.75
N MET A 102 9.83 -6.82 0.99
CA MET A 102 10.41 -8.15 0.87
C MET A 102 11.76 -8.07 0.16
N ARG A 103 12.74 -8.83 0.67
CA ARG A 103 14.11 -8.79 0.15
C ARG A 103 14.20 -9.22 -1.31
N ASP A 104 13.56 -10.32 -1.67
CA ASP A 104 13.79 -11.00 -2.96
C ASP A 104 12.60 -10.91 -3.92
N SER A 105 11.63 -10.04 -3.62
CA SER A 105 10.50 -9.76 -4.48
C SER A 105 10.09 -8.28 -4.38
N ASP A 106 9.50 -7.75 -5.45
CA ASP A 106 8.90 -6.42 -5.43
C ASP A 106 7.55 -6.50 -4.74
N THR A 107 7.57 -6.62 -3.41
CA THR A 107 6.41 -6.87 -2.57
C THR A 107 6.50 -6.01 -1.30
N VAL A 108 5.53 -5.12 -1.11
CA VAL A 108 5.37 -4.35 0.12
C VAL A 108 4.30 -4.99 1.01
N VAL A 109 4.62 -5.31 2.25
CA VAL A 109 3.67 -5.86 3.23
C VAL A 109 3.29 -4.79 4.24
N MET A 110 2.00 -4.50 4.36
CA MET A 110 1.46 -3.57 5.36
C MET A 110 0.70 -4.34 6.44
N VAL A 111 1.16 -4.26 7.69
CA VAL A 111 0.57 -5.00 8.82
C VAL A 111 -0.06 -4.02 9.81
N TYR A 112 -1.28 -4.31 10.24
CA TYR A 112 -2.03 -3.49 11.21
C TYR A 112 -2.24 -4.30 12.48
N HIS A 113 -1.60 -3.89 13.57
CA HIS A 113 -1.72 -4.54 14.87
C HIS A 113 -2.44 -3.61 15.83
N PHE A 114 -3.66 -3.98 16.20
CA PHE A 114 -4.43 -3.20 17.15
C PHE A 114 -4.38 -3.81 18.55
N LYS A 115 -4.50 -2.94 19.55
CA LYS A 115 -4.56 -3.27 20.97
C LYS A 115 -5.67 -2.47 21.64
N LYS A 116 -6.13 -2.95 22.80
CA LYS A 116 -7.17 -2.31 23.63
C LYS A 116 -8.52 -2.11 22.90
N ILE A 117 -8.87 -3.05 22.03
CA ILE A 117 -10.16 -3.05 21.35
C ILE A 117 -11.21 -3.68 22.27
N LYS A 118 -12.29 -2.94 22.50
CA LYS A 118 -13.41 -3.36 23.36
C LYS A 118 -14.70 -3.57 22.58
N GLU A 119 -14.79 -3.01 21.38
CA GLU A 119 -15.95 -3.07 20.49
C GLU A 119 -15.44 -3.32 19.06
N PRO A 120 -16.26 -3.88 18.16
CA PRO A 120 -15.87 -4.06 16.77
C PRO A 120 -15.39 -2.75 16.13
N VAL A 121 -14.37 -2.87 15.28
CA VAL A 121 -13.83 -1.79 14.46
C VAL A 121 -13.70 -2.28 13.03
N GLU A 122 -13.86 -1.37 12.08
CA GLU A 122 -13.61 -1.61 10.66
C GLU A 122 -12.33 -0.88 10.25
N LEU A 123 -11.50 -1.53 9.43
CA LEU A 123 -10.34 -0.91 8.79
C LEU A 123 -10.63 -0.77 7.30
N THR A 124 -10.77 0.45 6.82
CA THR A 124 -10.96 0.72 5.39
C THR A 124 -9.63 1.11 4.76
N LEU A 125 -9.28 0.46 3.65
CA LEU A 125 -8.05 0.71 2.89
C LEU A 125 -8.41 1.13 1.46
N ARG A 126 -7.81 2.20 0.93
CA ARG A 126 -7.97 2.58 -0.49
C ARG A 126 -6.59 2.70 -1.13
N PRO A 127 -6.11 1.65 -1.81
CA PRO A 127 -4.83 1.69 -2.50
C PRO A 127 -4.84 2.73 -3.62
N LEU A 128 -3.89 3.67 -3.60
CA LEU A 128 -3.67 4.63 -4.67
C LEU A 128 -2.63 4.08 -5.63
N VAL A 129 -3.12 3.44 -6.69
CA VAL A 129 -2.31 2.77 -7.71
C VAL A 129 -1.62 3.80 -8.61
N GLY A 130 -0.32 3.63 -8.83
CA GLY A 130 0.47 4.47 -9.74
C GLY A 130 0.62 3.83 -11.11
N LEU A 131 1.11 2.59 -11.19
CA LEU A 131 1.47 1.86 -12.43
C LEU A 131 2.05 2.77 -13.53
N ARG A 132 3.05 3.57 -13.13
CA ARG A 132 3.75 4.54 -13.99
C ARG A 132 5.26 4.36 -13.87
N ASP A 133 5.99 4.74 -14.92
CA ASP A 133 7.44 4.94 -14.84
C ASP A 133 7.74 5.94 -13.72
N PHE A 134 8.68 5.60 -12.84
CA PHE A 134 9.03 6.42 -11.68
C PHE A 134 9.57 7.82 -12.01
N HIS A 135 10.12 8.03 -13.22
CA HIS A 135 10.54 9.33 -13.75
C HIS A 135 9.37 10.19 -14.27
N SER A 136 8.27 9.56 -14.67
CA SER A 136 7.12 10.24 -15.29
C SER A 136 6.04 10.65 -14.29
N LEU A 137 5.36 11.79 -14.50
CA LEU A 137 4.11 12.11 -13.82
C LEU A 137 2.95 11.68 -14.72
N GLN A 138 2.03 10.87 -14.19
CA GLN A 138 0.89 10.39 -14.95
C GLN A 138 -0.16 11.50 -15.11
N ARG A 139 -0.63 11.73 -16.35
CA ARG A 139 -1.87 12.49 -16.63
C ARG A 139 -3.06 11.60 -16.24
N SER A 140 -4.12 12.20 -15.70
CA SER A 140 -5.32 11.55 -15.12
C SER A 140 -6.16 10.65 -16.05
N SER A 141 -5.64 10.23 -17.20
CA SER A 141 -6.40 9.69 -18.34
C SER A 141 -6.08 8.23 -18.71
N ALA A 142 -5.26 7.50 -17.95
CA ALA A 142 -5.06 6.07 -18.22
C ALA A 142 -6.10 5.25 -17.45
N SER A 143 -6.91 4.47 -18.16
CA SER A 143 -7.92 3.59 -17.57
C SER A 143 -7.26 2.38 -16.93
N LEU A 144 -7.47 2.22 -15.62
CA LEU A 144 -7.09 1.01 -14.90
C LEU A 144 -8.24 0.01 -14.95
N SER A 145 -7.93 -1.26 -15.24
CA SER A 145 -8.85 -2.37 -15.04
C SER A 145 -8.50 -3.17 -13.80
N MET A 146 -9.51 -3.84 -13.29
CA MET A 146 -9.45 -4.62 -12.05
C MET A 146 -10.05 -5.99 -12.30
N LYS A 147 -9.32 -7.04 -11.93
CA LYS A 147 -9.73 -8.43 -12.11
C LYS A 147 -9.54 -9.19 -10.80
N ASN A 148 -10.56 -9.92 -10.37
CA ASN A 148 -10.44 -10.82 -9.22
C ASN A 148 -9.76 -12.12 -9.67
N VAL A 149 -8.73 -12.55 -8.93
CA VAL A 149 -7.97 -13.79 -9.19
C VAL A 149 -7.82 -14.55 -7.88
N GLY A 150 -8.70 -15.53 -7.66
CA GLY A 150 -8.80 -16.22 -6.37
C GLY A 150 -9.13 -15.23 -5.25
N ASN A 151 -8.28 -15.16 -4.23
CA ASN A 151 -8.42 -14.23 -3.10
C ASN A 151 -7.68 -12.90 -3.29
N ALA A 152 -7.18 -12.65 -4.51
CA ALA A 152 -6.43 -11.45 -4.84
C ALA A 152 -7.15 -10.61 -5.89
N VAL A 153 -6.73 -9.35 -5.99
CA VAL A 153 -7.16 -8.41 -7.02
C VAL A 153 -5.95 -7.99 -7.82
N LEU A 154 -6.01 -8.20 -9.14
CA LEU A 154 -5.05 -7.63 -10.08
C LEU A 154 -5.56 -6.30 -10.59
N ILE A 155 -4.69 -5.30 -10.58
CA ILE A 155 -4.93 -3.97 -11.15
C ILE A 155 -3.88 -3.73 -12.21
N GLY A 156 -4.30 -3.37 -13.41
CA GLY A 156 -3.42 -3.17 -14.57
C GLY A 156 -3.99 -2.12 -15.52
N HIS A 157 -3.27 -1.78 -16.58
CA HIS A 157 -3.83 -1.02 -17.69
C HIS A 157 -4.50 -1.97 -18.69
N ASP A 158 -5.46 -1.47 -19.47
CA ASP A 158 -6.11 -2.22 -20.55
C ASP A 158 -5.23 -2.34 -21.82
N THR A 159 -3.92 -2.51 -21.62
CA THR A 159 -2.94 -2.68 -22.69
C THR A 159 -2.16 -3.98 -22.47
N PRO A 160 -1.89 -4.74 -23.55
CA PRO A 160 -1.02 -5.91 -23.48
C PRO A 160 0.33 -5.57 -22.83
N ASP A 161 0.88 -6.52 -22.07
CA ASP A 161 2.20 -6.44 -21.44
C ASP A 161 2.41 -5.29 -20.44
N SER A 162 1.34 -4.63 -20.00
CA SER A 162 1.44 -3.62 -18.94
C SER A 162 1.73 -4.26 -17.57
N PRO A 163 2.50 -3.59 -16.70
CA PRO A 163 2.69 -4.08 -15.34
C PRO A 163 1.38 -4.13 -14.58
N GLU A 164 1.25 -5.15 -13.74
CA GLU A 164 0.10 -5.33 -12.86
C GLU A 164 0.50 -5.21 -11.38
N LEU A 165 -0.34 -4.54 -10.60
CA LEU A 165 -0.30 -4.56 -9.16
C LEU A 165 -1.27 -5.62 -8.65
N CYS A 166 -0.73 -6.64 -8.00
CA CYS A 166 -1.54 -7.59 -7.25
C CYS A 166 -1.77 -7.09 -5.81
N LEU A 167 -3.02 -7.13 -5.37
CA LEU A 167 -3.44 -6.86 -4.01
C LEU A 167 -3.97 -8.16 -3.42
N ASN A 168 -3.43 -8.60 -2.30
CA ASN A 168 -3.84 -9.87 -1.69
C ASN A 168 -3.91 -9.73 -0.18
N CYS A 169 -5.12 -9.58 0.33
CA CYS A 169 -5.41 -9.51 1.76
C CYS A 169 -6.28 -10.71 2.12
N PRO A 170 -5.69 -11.79 2.67
CA PRO A 170 -6.44 -12.97 3.08
C PRO A 170 -7.59 -12.56 4.03
N ASN A 171 -8.77 -13.17 3.87
CA ASN A 171 -9.97 -12.90 4.68
C ASN A 171 -10.53 -11.47 4.58
N SER A 172 -10.31 -10.77 3.46
CA SER A 172 -10.95 -9.48 3.17
C SER A 172 -11.90 -9.57 1.97
N PHE A 173 -12.75 -8.56 1.81
CA PHE A 173 -13.62 -8.38 0.65
C PHE A 173 -13.22 -7.11 -0.11
N PHE A 174 -13.20 -7.16 -1.43
CA PHE A 174 -12.86 -6.00 -2.27
C PHE A 174 -14.14 -5.39 -2.84
N GLU A 175 -14.34 -4.08 -2.67
CA GLU A 175 -15.47 -3.37 -3.26
C GLU A 175 -14.99 -2.33 -4.28
N LYS A 176 -15.61 -2.32 -5.47
CA LYS A 176 -15.34 -1.29 -6.47
C LYS A 176 -16.26 -0.09 -6.20
N THR A 177 -15.70 1.09 -5.95
CA THR A 177 -16.56 2.29 -5.83
C THR A 177 -16.95 2.82 -7.21
N ARG A 178 -18.15 3.40 -7.30
CA ARG A 178 -18.75 3.92 -8.54
C ARG A 178 -17.92 5.01 -9.24
N ASN A 179 -16.99 5.68 -8.56
CA ASN A 179 -16.25 6.82 -9.10
C ASN A 179 -14.86 6.44 -9.66
N GLY A 180 -14.62 5.18 -9.99
CA GLY A 180 -13.34 4.72 -10.55
C GLY A 180 -12.18 4.59 -9.54
N GLY A 181 -12.38 5.03 -8.30
CA GLY A 181 -11.49 4.70 -7.18
C GLY A 181 -11.75 3.29 -6.66
N SER A 182 -10.71 2.51 -6.39
CA SER A 182 -10.84 1.23 -5.67
C SER A 182 -10.85 1.49 -4.16
N THR A 183 -11.84 0.92 -3.46
CA THR A 183 -11.90 0.92 -1.98
C THR A 183 -11.88 -0.53 -1.52
N LEU A 184 -10.78 -0.95 -0.93
CA LEU A 184 -10.74 -2.19 -0.16
C LEU A 184 -11.45 -1.94 1.19
N ILE A 185 -12.72 -2.33 1.29
CA ILE A 185 -13.47 -2.31 2.54
C ILE A 185 -13.20 -3.64 3.27
N ILE A 186 -12.40 -3.61 4.33
CA ILE A 186 -12.18 -4.80 5.16
C ILE A 186 -13.24 -4.83 6.27
N GLU A 187 -14.42 -5.33 5.93
CA GLU A 187 -15.41 -5.75 6.92
C GLU A 187 -15.08 -7.17 7.42
N LYS A 188 -14.39 -7.26 8.57
CA LYS A 188 -14.58 -8.26 9.66
C LYS A 188 -13.30 -8.52 10.47
N THR A 189 -13.57 -8.99 11.69
CA THR A 189 -12.71 -9.34 12.83
C THR A 189 -11.45 -10.15 12.46
N TRP A 190 -10.28 -9.52 12.62
CA TRP A 190 -8.90 -10.05 12.82
C TRP A 190 -8.38 -11.22 11.98
N LYS A 191 -7.35 -10.98 11.18
CA LYS A 191 -5.91 -11.19 11.48
C LYS A 191 -5.11 -10.99 10.17
N GLU A 192 -4.24 -9.99 10.16
CA GLU A 192 -3.29 -9.66 9.08
C GLU A 192 -3.90 -9.30 7.72
N ALA A 193 -3.86 -8.01 7.38
CA ALA A 193 -3.92 -7.60 5.99
C ALA A 193 -2.52 -7.75 5.37
N ARG A 194 -2.44 -8.27 4.15
CA ARG A 194 -1.23 -8.23 3.33
C ARG A 194 -1.61 -7.52 2.03
N ILE A 195 -0.63 -6.92 1.37
CA ILE A 195 -0.76 -6.51 -0.02
C ILE A 195 0.46 -7.13 -0.70
N SER A 196 0.31 -7.75 -1.87
CA SER A 196 1.45 -8.40 -2.51
C SER A 196 1.34 -8.31 -4.02
N SER A 197 2.18 -7.49 -4.65
CA SER A 197 2.40 -7.50 -6.09
C SER A 197 3.16 -8.76 -6.50
N LYS A 198 2.63 -9.49 -7.48
CA LYS A 198 3.39 -10.49 -8.24
C LYS A 198 4.02 -9.79 -9.43
N THR A 199 5.34 -9.77 -9.50
CA THR A 199 6.05 -9.64 -10.78
C THR A 199 6.06 -11.03 -11.42
N SER A 200 5.52 -11.14 -12.63
CA SER A 200 5.60 -12.36 -13.44
C SER A 200 7.06 -12.70 -13.73
N GLY A 201 7.43 -13.93 -13.41
CA GLY A 201 8.74 -14.51 -13.68
C GLY A 201 8.68 -15.99 -13.33
N ALA A 202 8.31 -16.81 -14.30
CA ALA A 202 8.51 -18.25 -14.18
C ALA A 202 10.04 -18.50 -14.14
N PRO A 203 10.56 -19.33 -13.21
CA PRO A 203 11.94 -19.76 -13.31
C PRO A 203 12.06 -20.73 -14.49
N VAL A 204 12.75 -20.32 -15.55
CA VAL A 204 13.33 -21.26 -16.51
C VAL A 204 14.47 -21.95 -15.76
N TYR A 205 14.20 -23.15 -15.22
CA TYR A 205 15.27 -24.06 -14.83
C TYR A 205 15.91 -24.59 -16.12
N SER A 206 17.09 -24.08 -16.47
CA SER A 206 18.00 -24.79 -17.35
C SER A 206 18.61 -25.96 -16.57
N SER A 207 18.20 -27.18 -16.91
CA SER A 207 18.92 -28.37 -16.50
C SER A 207 20.24 -28.42 -17.29
N HIS A 208 21.35 -28.14 -16.63
CA HIS A 208 22.66 -28.62 -17.08
C HIS A 208 22.93 -29.98 -16.45
N ARG A 209 22.94 -31.00 -17.30
CA ARG A 209 23.88 -32.14 -17.25
C ARG A 209 24.33 -32.41 -18.68
#